data_AF-A0A5N5X943-F1
#
_entry.id   AF-A0A5N5X943-F1
#
_cell.length_a   1.000
_cell.length_b   1.000
_cell.length_c   1.000
_cell.angle_alpha   90.00
_cell.angle_beta   90.00
_cell.angle_gamma   90.00
#
_symmetry.space_group_name_H-M   'P 1'
#
loop_
_entity.id
_entity.type
_entity.pdbx_description
1 polymer ?
#
loop_
_entity_poly.entity_id
_entity_poly.type
_entity_poly.pdbx_seq_one_letter_code
_entity_poly.pdbx_strand_id
1 'polypeptide(L)'
;MCQDIQLFKESPNSVVQSTIPLLELELLHHWHTATAASLAHSNSIQAVSLLAVSALHIGHKCSTERRRIYTEAAIKHNDLSVSLCTPLLSNMTSENCHALFAFSCLVAVFAYAAQDPTATCHALDIGDVVKVFKLVRGAGSIVVQARPWIQQGEMRPLLSLGHRLRQPSGAKYAHELYARLDELFQQHTESVLPASPMSALLSESFQHLLSVLKRGAAQEDTSPIMAWPVLVDAKYLDLLQEWEPTSFVILGYYGAALELLRDEWWLDGWGESLMRLSLKTLGVANEWKMVRCLELIRKHKASRSSIT
;
A
#
# COMPACT_ATOMS: atom_id res chain seq x y z
N MET A 1 62.99 6.82 -14.52
CA MET A 1 62.51 8.20 -14.29
C MET A 1 61.04 8.21 -14.68
N CYS A 2 60.09 7.83 -13.83
CA CYS A 2 59.57 8.55 -12.65
C CYS A 2 59.10 9.98 -12.96
N GLN A 3 57.89 10.28 -12.44
CA GLN A 3 57.20 11.57 -12.29
C GLN A 3 56.34 11.97 -13.52
N ASP A 4 55.05 12.31 -13.45
CA ASP A 4 54.14 12.69 -12.35
C ASP A 4 52.69 12.47 -12.78
N ILE A 5 51.83 11.91 -11.91
CA ILE A 5 50.40 12.28 -11.85
C ILE A 5 50.00 12.37 -10.38
N GLN A 6 49.87 13.60 -9.90
CA GLN A 6 49.34 13.95 -8.59
C GLN A 6 47.81 14.02 -8.63
N LEU A 7 47.19 13.33 -7.67
CA LEU A 7 46.16 13.82 -6.75
C LEU A 7 44.85 14.36 -7.33
N PHE A 8 43.84 13.48 -7.43
CA PHE A 8 42.52 13.81 -6.90
C PHE A 8 42.29 12.97 -5.64
N LYS A 9 42.26 13.68 -4.49
CA LYS A 9 41.81 13.15 -3.21
C LYS A 9 40.31 12.88 -3.31
N GLU A 10 39.91 11.62 -3.38
CA GLU A 10 38.54 11.24 -3.06
C GLU A 10 38.34 11.34 -1.54
N SER A 11 37.33 12.11 -1.15
CA SER A 11 36.85 12.22 0.22
C SER A 11 36.08 10.95 0.61
N PRO A 12 36.17 10.43 1.85
CA PRO A 12 35.50 9.21 2.26
C PRO A 12 34.05 9.50 2.62
N ASN A 13 33.18 9.65 1.60
CA ASN A 13 31.74 9.50 1.79
C ASN A 13 31.31 8.19 1.16
N SER A 14 31.03 7.24 2.04
CA SER A 14 30.58 5.87 1.77
C SER A 14 29.38 5.84 0.83
N VAL A 15 29.63 5.63 -0.46
CA VAL A 15 28.66 5.00 -1.35
C VAL A 15 28.58 3.55 -0.87
N VAL A 16 27.51 3.19 -0.16
CA VAL A 16 27.19 1.79 0.10
C VAL A 16 26.83 1.17 -1.24
N GLN A 17 27.83 0.65 -1.96
CA GLN A 17 27.59 -0.28 -3.06
C GLN A 17 27.01 -1.55 -2.45
N SER A 18 25.69 -1.70 -2.54
CA SER A 18 25.01 -2.95 -2.22
C SER A 18 25.42 -4.00 -3.26
N THR A 19 26.54 -4.69 -3.02
CA THR A 19 26.94 -5.86 -3.82
C THR A 19 25.97 -6.99 -3.53
N ILE A 20 25.18 -7.36 -4.54
CA ILE A 20 24.30 -8.53 -4.50
C ILE A 20 25.18 -9.78 -4.31
N PRO A 21 24.96 -10.60 -3.27
CA PRO A 21 25.71 -11.83 -3.04
C PRO A 21 25.72 -12.76 -4.27
N LEU A 22 26.80 -13.54 -4.46
CA LEU A 22 26.93 -14.46 -5.60
C LEU A 22 25.74 -15.43 -5.72
N LEU A 23 25.25 -15.95 -4.60
CA LEU A 23 24.07 -16.83 -4.58
C LEU A 23 22.82 -16.13 -5.13
N GLU A 24 22.60 -14.86 -4.79
CA GLU A 24 21.47 -14.10 -5.33
C GLU A 24 21.63 -13.84 -6.82
N LEU A 25 22.86 -13.60 -7.30
CA LEU A 25 23.14 -13.49 -8.75
C LEU A 25 22.88 -14.80 -9.48
N GLU A 26 23.26 -15.96 -8.91
CA GLU A 26 22.95 -17.28 -9.47
C GLU A 26 21.44 -17.53 -9.55
N LEU A 27 20.71 -17.20 -8.48
CA LEU A 27 19.25 -17.31 -8.43
C LEU A 27 18.58 -16.40 -9.47
N LEU A 28 19.03 -15.14 -9.59
CA LEU A 28 18.53 -14.21 -10.60
C LEU A 28 18.84 -14.68 -12.02
N HIS A 29 20.04 -15.19 -12.26
CA HIS A 29 20.42 -15.73 -13.56
C HIS A 29 19.51 -16.90 -13.95
N HIS A 30 19.32 -17.87 -13.05
CA HIS A 30 18.46 -19.02 -13.30
C HIS A 30 16.98 -18.62 -13.44
N TRP A 31 16.53 -17.60 -12.69
CA TRP A 31 15.20 -17.04 -12.85
C TRP A 31 14.97 -16.56 -14.28
N HIS A 32 15.90 -15.77 -14.82
CA HIS A 32 15.78 -15.19 -16.16
C HIS A 32 15.95 -16.22 -17.30
N THR A 33 16.78 -17.24 -17.12
CA THR A 33 17.09 -18.19 -18.21
C THR A 33 16.18 -19.43 -18.25
N ALA A 34 15.68 -19.89 -17.09
CA ALA A 34 14.95 -21.16 -17.00
C ALA A 34 13.65 -21.06 -16.21
N THR A 35 13.68 -20.54 -14.98
CA THR A 35 12.50 -20.60 -14.08
C THR A 35 11.32 -19.78 -14.62
N ALA A 36 11.57 -18.56 -15.10
CA ALA A 36 10.51 -17.71 -15.66
C ALA A 36 9.87 -18.34 -16.91
N ALA A 37 10.66 -18.99 -17.77
CA ALA A 37 10.14 -19.69 -18.94
C ALA A 37 9.25 -20.88 -18.54
N SER A 38 9.67 -21.69 -17.56
CA SER A 38 8.85 -22.80 -17.05
C SER A 38 7.53 -22.32 -16.44
N LEU A 39 7.57 -21.24 -15.65
CA LEU A 39 6.37 -20.63 -15.04
C LEU A 39 5.44 -20.01 -16.09
N ALA A 40 5.97 -19.39 -17.13
CA ALA A 40 5.18 -18.78 -18.20
C ALA A 40 4.35 -19.81 -18.98
N HIS A 41 4.87 -21.02 -19.20
CA HIS A 41 4.13 -22.09 -19.87
C HIS A 41 3.04 -22.72 -18.99
N SER A 42 3.14 -22.58 -17.67
CA SER A 42 2.21 -23.20 -16.72
C SER A 42 0.86 -22.46 -16.62
N ASN A 43 0.72 -21.24 -17.16
CA ASN A 43 -0.45 -20.37 -16.95
C ASN A 43 -0.92 -20.31 -15.48
N SER A 44 0.01 -20.39 -14.52
CA SER A 44 -0.34 -20.38 -13.12
C SER A 44 -0.81 -18.98 -12.71
N ILE A 45 -1.78 -18.92 -11.79
CA ILE A 45 -2.34 -17.66 -11.28
C ILE A 45 -1.23 -16.70 -10.81
N GLN A 46 -0.23 -17.23 -10.10
CA GLN A 46 0.89 -16.46 -9.57
C GLN A 46 1.74 -15.85 -10.68
N ALA A 47 2.07 -16.63 -11.72
CA ALA A 47 2.89 -16.16 -12.83
C ALA A 47 2.18 -15.04 -13.59
N VAL A 48 0.88 -15.21 -13.85
CA VAL A 48 0.08 -14.20 -14.55
C VAL A 48 -0.05 -12.92 -13.70
N SER A 49 -0.29 -13.01 -12.40
CA SER A 49 -0.33 -11.83 -11.53
C SER A 49 1.03 -11.14 -11.40
N LEU A 50 2.12 -11.90 -11.42
CA LEU A 50 3.46 -11.33 -11.41
C LEU A 50 3.74 -10.54 -12.69
N LEU A 51 3.29 -11.01 -13.84
CA LEU A 51 3.38 -10.27 -15.11
C LEU A 51 2.56 -8.98 -15.06
N ALA A 52 1.37 -8.99 -14.43
CA ALA A 52 0.56 -7.80 -14.25
C ALA A 52 1.31 -6.71 -13.45
N VAL A 53 1.87 -7.08 -12.29
CA VAL A 53 2.67 -6.16 -11.45
C VAL A 53 3.95 -5.71 -12.17
N SER A 54 4.61 -6.62 -12.88
CA SER A 54 5.83 -6.31 -13.64
C SER A 54 5.56 -5.28 -14.73
N ALA A 55 4.45 -5.41 -15.46
CA ALA A 55 4.05 -4.43 -16.46
C ALA A 55 3.83 -3.04 -15.83
N LEU A 56 3.14 -2.96 -14.69
CA LEU A 56 2.96 -1.68 -13.97
C LEU A 56 4.28 -1.07 -13.52
N HIS A 57 5.20 -1.88 -12.97
CA HIS A 57 6.50 -1.39 -12.56
C HIS A 57 7.33 -0.85 -13.74
N ILE A 58 7.28 -1.52 -14.90
CA ILE A 58 7.90 -1.02 -16.14
C ILE A 58 7.25 0.30 -16.56
N GLY A 59 5.91 0.38 -16.54
CA GLY A 59 5.15 1.58 -16.88
C GLY A 59 5.47 2.77 -15.97
N HIS A 60 5.73 2.52 -14.69
CA HIS A 60 6.14 3.53 -13.72
C HIS A 60 7.53 4.13 -14.05
N LYS A 61 8.47 3.32 -14.58
CA LYS A 61 9.82 3.77 -14.96
C LYS A 61 9.95 4.30 -16.39
N CYS A 62 8.98 4.05 -17.25
CA CYS A 62 9.00 4.45 -18.66
C CYS A 62 8.41 5.85 -18.91
N SER A 63 8.58 6.36 -20.13
CA SER A 63 7.90 7.58 -20.58
C SER A 63 6.37 7.43 -20.55
N THR A 64 5.67 8.55 -20.40
CA THR A 64 4.21 8.60 -20.30
C THR A 64 3.50 7.92 -21.47
N GLU A 65 4.06 8.00 -22.68
CA GLU A 65 3.51 7.37 -23.89
C GLU A 65 3.50 5.83 -23.81
N ARG A 66 4.60 5.24 -23.32
CA ARG A 66 4.72 3.78 -23.17
C ARG A 66 3.99 3.23 -21.95
N ARG A 67 3.74 4.08 -20.95
CA ARG A 67 3.03 3.70 -19.72
C ARG A 67 1.67 3.09 -20.02
N ARG A 68 0.89 3.72 -20.93
CA ARG A 68 -0.45 3.23 -21.30
C ARG A 68 -0.42 1.78 -21.82
N ILE A 69 0.55 1.44 -22.67
CA ILE A 69 0.71 0.09 -23.22
C ILE A 69 0.90 -0.93 -22.09
N TYR A 70 1.74 -0.60 -21.11
CA TYR A 70 2.00 -1.49 -19.99
C TYR A 70 0.85 -1.55 -18.99
N THR A 71 0.10 -0.44 -18.79
CA THR A 71 -1.13 -0.45 -17.99
C THR A 71 -2.19 -1.36 -18.63
N GLU A 72 -2.38 -1.29 -19.95
CA GLU A 72 -3.31 -2.17 -20.69
C GLU A 72 -2.87 -3.65 -20.59
N ALA A 73 -1.58 -3.93 -20.74
CA ALA A 73 -1.03 -5.27 -20.54
C ALA A 73 -1.25 -5.79 -19.10
N ALA A 74 -1.05 -4.92 -18.11
CA ALA A 74 -1.25 -5.25 -16.71
C ALA A 74 -2.71 -5.61 -16.42
N ILE A 75 -3.67 -4.81 -16.92
CA ILE A 75 -5.10 -5.09 -16.78
C ILE A 75 -5.45 -6.45 -17.39
N LYS A 76 -4.99 -6.72 -18.61
CA LYS A 76 -5.23 -8.00 -19.29
C LYS A 76 -4.72 -9.20 -18.46
N HIS A 77 -3.52 -9.09 -17.91
CA HIS A 77 -2.97 -10.15 -17.05
C HIS A 77 -3.73 -10.26 -15.73
N ASN A 78 -4.09 -9.14 -15.09
CA ASN A 78 -4.89 -9.17 -13.87
C ASN A 78 -6.24 -9.86 -14.10
N ASP A 79 -6.97 -9.52 -15.16
CA ASP A 79 -8.26 -10.12 -15.50
C ASP A 79 -8.14 -11.64 -15.71
N LEU A 80 -7.10 -12.09 -16.41
CA LEU A 80 -6.81 -13.51 -16.58
C LEU A 80 -6.52 -14.18 -15.22
N SER A 81 -5.71 -13.56 -14.37
CA SER A 81 -5.38 -14.13 -13.06
C SER A 81 -6.60 -14.22 -12.14
N VAL A 82 -7.50 -13.24 -12.18
CA VAL A 82 -8.77 -13.26 -11.45
C VAL A 82 -9.68 -14.37 -11.98
N SER A 83 -9.78 -14.53 -13.30
CA SER A 83 -10.55 -15.62 -13.93
C SER A 83 -10.05 -17.00 -13.50
N LEU A 84 -8.73 -17.21 -13.49
CA LEU A 84 -8.11 -18.45 -13.04
C LEU A 84 -8.27 -18.68 -11.53
N CYS A 85 -8.29 -17.62 -10.73
CA CYS A 85 -8.44 -17.70 -9.28
C CYS A 85 -9.88 -17.98 -8.84
N THR A 86 -10.87 -17.40 -9.53
CA THR A 86 -12.30 -17.51 -9.22
C THR A 86 -12.79 -18.93 -8.91
N PRO A 87 -12.50 -19.98 -9.73
CA PRO A 87 -12.96 -21.34 -9.42
C PRO A 87 -12.30 -21.95 -8.17
N LEU A 88 -11.12 -21.47 -7.78
CA LEU A 88 -10.40 -21.96 -6.59
C LEU A 88 -10.92 -21.35 -5.30
N LEU A 89 -11.55 -20.16 -5.36
CA LEU A 89 -12.07 -19.46 -4.18
C LEU A 89 -13.21 -20.23 -3.50
N SER A 90 -13.98 -21.01 -4.25
CA SER A 90 -15.08 -21.83 -3.72
C SER A 90 -14.62 -23.07 -2.95
N ASN A 91 -13.37 -23.51 -3.15
CA ASN A 91 -12.81 -24.69 -2.49
C ASN A 91 -11.34 -24.44 -2.09
N MET A 92 -11.16 -23.58 -1.10
CA MET A 92 -9.85 -23.32 -0.54
C MET A 92 -9.40 -24.49 0.33
N THR A 93 -8.17 -24.96 0.13
CA THR A 93 -7.58 -26.11 0.84
C THR A 93 -6.14 -25.80 1.24
N SER A 94 -5.53 -26.66 2.06
CA SER A 94 -4.11 -26.54 2.41
C SER A 94 -3.18 -26.60 1.19
N GLU A 95 -3.58 -27.26 0.11
CA GLU A 95 -2.76 -27.44 -1.10
C GLU A 95 -2.73 -26.17 -1.96
N ASN A 96 -3.84 -25.44 -2.06
CA ASN A 96 -3.94 -24.24 -2.90
C ASN A 96 -3.81 -22.93 -2.10
N CYS A 97 -3.80 -22.97 -0.77
CA CYS A 97 -3.78 -21.76 0.08
C CYS A 97 -2.58 -20.85 -0.18
N HIS A 98 -1.39 -21.41 -0.40
CA HIS A 98 -0.17 -20.65 -0.64
C HIS A 98 -0.22 -19.93 -2.00
N ALA A 99 -0.79 -20.58 -3.01
CA ALA A 99 -0.99 -19.99 -4.32
C ALA A 99 -1.95 -18.80 -4.26
N LEU A 100 -3.07 -18.99 -3.57
CA LEU A 100 -4.10 -17.97 -3.38
C LEU A 100 -3.60 -16.81 -2.52
N PHE A 101 -2.77 -17.10 -1.51
CA PHE A 101 -2.11 -16.10 -0.69
C PHE A 101 -1.16 -15.23 -1.53
N ALA A 102 -0.23 -15.82 -2.28
CA ALA A 102 0.69 -15.08 -3.14
C ALA A 102 -0.05 -14.23 -4.18
N PHE A 103 -1.09 -14.80 -4.81
CA PHE A 103 -2.01 -14.07 -5.69
C PHE A 103 -2.61 -12.85 -5.00
N SER A 104 -3.16 -13.02 -3.79
CA SER A 104 -3.82 -11.93 -3.06
C SER A 104 -2.87 -10.77 -2.76
N CYS A 105 -1.60 -11.06 -2.41
CA CYS A 105 -0.58 -10.02 -2.22
C CYS A 105 -0.30 -9.25 -3.51
N LEU A 106 -0.15 -9.95 -4.64
CA LEU A 106 0.09 -9.33 -5.95
C LEU A 106 -1.10 -8.50 -6.42
N VAL A 107 -2.33 -8.95 -6.19
CA VAL A 107 -3.55 -8.18 -6.51
C VAL A 107 -3.63 -6.90 -5.69
N ALA A 108 -3.25 -6.92 -4.42
CA ALA A 108 -3.22 -5.71 -3.61
C ALA A 108 -2.23 -4.67 -4.18
N VAL A 109 -1.02 -5.11 -4.56
CA VAL A 109 -0.03 -4.24 -5.23
C VAL A 109 -0.57 -3.71 -6.56
N PHE A 110 -1.13 -4.59 -7.39
CA PHE A 110 -1.74 -4.22 -8.66
C PHE A 110 -2.84 -3.17 -8.48
N ALA A 111 -3.73 -3.33 -7.49
CA ALA A 111 -4.87 -2.45 -7.28
C ALA A 111 -4.43 -0.99 -7.07
N TYR A 112 -3.39 -0.75 -6.30
CA TYR A 112 -2.84 0.58 -6.10
C TYR A 112 -2.03 1.08 -7.30
N ALA A 113 -1.13 0.24 -7.83
CA ALA A 113 -0.23 0.63 -8.92
C ALA A 113 -0.96 0.90 -10.25
N ALA A 114 -2.07 0.22 -10.53
CA ALA A 114 -2.80 0.37 -11.78
C ALA A 114 -3.48 1.73 -11.93
N GLN A 115 -3.83 2.37 -10.81
CA GLN A 115 -4.47 3.68 -10.81
C GLN A 115 -3.46 4.83 -10.94
N ASP A 116 -2.24 4.65 -10.42
CA ASP A 116 -1.13 5.61 -10.37
C ASP A 116 -1.56 7.10 -10.42
N PRO A 117 -1.82 7.71 -9.25
CA PRO A 117 -2.23 9.12 -9.16
C PRO A 117 -1.18 10.12 -9.66
N THR A 118 0.09 9.71 -9.74
CA THR A 118 1.19 10.57 -10.21
C THR A 118 1.27 10.61 -11.73
N ALA A 119 0.83 9.54 -12.39
CA ALA A 119 0.88 9.38 -13.82
C ALA A 119 -0.28 10.06 -14.56
N THR A 120 -1.44 10.13 -13.90
CA THR A 120 -2.64 10.71 -14.47
C THR A 120 -2.69 12.20 -14.13
N CYS A 121 -2.87 13.06 -15.14
CA CYS A 121 -3.09 14.50 -14.91
C CYS A 121 -4.43 14.76 -14.16
N HIS A 122 -5.22 13.72 -13.93
CA HIS A 122 -6.46 13.73 -13.19
C HIS A 122 -6.23 13.25 -11.76
N ALA A 123 -6.69 14.03 -10.79
CA ALA A 123 -6.71 13.60 -9.39
C ALA A 123 -7.66 12.38 -9.23
N LEU A 124 -7.32 11.47 -8.30
CA LEU A 124 -8.21 10.38 -7.90
C LEU A 124 -9.60 10.90 -7.57
N ASP A 125 -10.63 10.24 -8.12
CA ASP A 125 -12.00 10.43 -7.68
C ASP A 125 -12.40 9.37 -6.64
N ILE A 126 -13.60 9.52 -6.08
CA ILE A 126 -14.09 8.61 -5.05
C ILE A 126 -14.38 7.19 -5.59
N GLY A 127 -14.75 7.09 -6.87
CA GLY A 127 -15.01 5.81 -7.53
C GLY A 127 -13.74 4.99 -7.67
N ASP A 128 -12.63 5.63 -8.04
CA ASP A 128 -11.30 5.03 -8.11
C ASP A 128 -10.86 4.48 -6.74
N VAL A 129 -11.02 5.29 -5.69
CA VAL A 129 -10.67 4.90 -4.30
C VAL A 129 -11.48 3.68 -3.87
N VAL A 130 -12.81 3.72 -4.07
CA VAL A 130 -13.70 2.62 -3.69
C VAL A 130 -13.38 1.35 -4.50
N LYS A 131 -13.07 1.48 -5.79
CA LYS A 131 -12.68 0.35 -6.64
C LYS A 131 -11.43 -0.34 -6.11
N VAL A 132 -10.40 0.43 -5.76
CA VAL A 132 -9.16 -0.11 -5.19
C VAL A 132 -9.41 -0.75 -3.83
N PHE A 133 -10.18 -0.09 -2.95
CA PHE A 133 -10.51 -0.65 -1.64
C PHE A 133 -11.29 -1.96 -1.77
N LYS A 134 -12.24 -2.08 -2.71
CA LYS A 134 -12.95 -3.34 -2.98
C LYS A 134 -12.01 -4.46 -3.42
N LEU A 135 -11.04 -4.18 -4.30
CA LEU A 135 -10.04 -5.17 -4.71
C LEU A 135 -9.14 -5.62 -3.55
N VAL A 136 -8.63 -4.67 -2.76
CA VAL A 136 -7.80 -4.95 -1.57
C VAL A 136 -8.58 -5.76 -0.53
N ARG A 137 -9.86 -5.46 -0.32
CA ARG A 137 -10.76 -6.26 0.54
C ARG A 137 -10.94 -7.68 0.04
N GLY A 138 -11.15 -7.86 -1.27
CA GLY A 138 -11.23 -9.18 -1.89
C GLY A 138 -9.97 -10.00 -1.64
N ALA A 139 -8.80 -9.40 -1.88
CA ALA A 139 -7.51 -10.01 -1.54
C ALA A 139 -7.39 -10.33 -0.04
N GLY A 140 -7.76 -9.40 0.84
CA GLY A 140 -7.74 -9.59 2.29
C GLY A 140 -8.63 -10.75 2.76
N SER A 141 -9.81 -10.95 2.15
CA SER A 141 -10.70 -12.08 2.46
C SER A 141 -10.04 -13.43 2.19
N ILE A 142 -9.26 -13.53 1.11
CA ILE A 142 -8.48 -14.74 0.80
C ILE A 142 -7.47 -15.01 1.91
N VAL A 143 -6.71 -13.98 2.34
CA VAL A 143 -5.72 -14.11 3.42
C VAL A 143 -6.37 -14.57 4.72
N VAL A 144 -7.53 -14.00 5.08
CA VAL A 144 -8.25 -14.36 6.31
C VAL A 144 -8.68 -15.83 6.28
N GLN A 145 -9.26 -16.29 5.17
CA GLN A 145 -9.72 -17.68 5.02
C GLN A 145 -8.54 -18.67 4.97
N ALA A 146 -7.46 -18.32 4.27
CA ALA A 146 -6.29 -19.16 4.11
C ALA A 146 -5.38 -19.21 5.35
N ARG A 147 -5.55 -18.28 6.30
CA ARG A 147 -4.64 -18.05 7.43
C ARG A 147 -4.27 -19.32 8.21
N PRO A 148 -5.20 -20.23 8.57
CA PRO A 148 -4.86 -21.42 9.34
C PRO A 148 -3.82 -22.31 8.65
N TRP A 149 -3.91 -22.44 7.32
CA TRP A 149 -2.96 -23.22 6.51
C TRP A 149 -1.67 -22.45 6.26
N ILE A 150 -1.74 -21.15 5.97
CA ILE A 150 -0.53 -20.32 5.75
C ILE A 150 0.37 -20.35 6.99
N GLN A 151 -0.21 -20.30 8.19
CA GLN A 151 0.56 -20.32 9.45
C GLN A 151 1.29 -21.65 9.68
N GLN A 152 0.86 -22.73 9.06
CA GLN A 152 1.44 -24.07 9.19
C GLN A 152 2.40 -24.40 8.04
N GLY A 153 2.29 -23.70 6.92
CA GLY A 153 3.10 -23.98 5.72
C GLY A 153 4.26 -23.01 5.49
N GLU A 154 4.89 -23.15 4.33
CA GLU A 154 6.17 -22.52 3.99
C GLU A 154 6.09 -21.00 3.83
N MET A 155 4.91 -20.47 3.47
CA MET A 155 4.69 -19.02 3.33
C MET A 155 4.43 -18.29 4.65
N ARG A 156 4.42 -18.97 5.80
CA ARG A 156 4.27 -18.33 7.12
C ARG A 156 5.17 -17.09 7.30
N PRO A 157 6.46 -17.09 6.91
CA PRO A 157 7.33 -15.92 7.09
C PRO A 157 6.83 -14.67 6.34
N LEU A 158 6.07 -14.84 5.24
CA LEU A 158 5.51 -13.74 4.45
C LEU A 158 4.41 -12.98 5.19
N LEU A 159 3.72 -13.62 6.14
CA LEU A 159 2.77 -12.92 7.03
C LEU A 159 3.45 -11.83 7.89
N SER A 160 4.77 -11.92 8.03
CA SER A 160 5.62 -11.00 8.81
C SER A 160 6.73 -10.34 7.97
N LEU A 161 6.81 -10.61 6.66
CA LEU A 161 7.98 -10.18 5.87
C LEU A 161 8.09 -8.66 5.77
N GLY A 162 6.96 -7.95 5.71
CA GLY A 162 6.93 -6.48 5.74
C GLY A 162 7.61 -5.90 6.98
N HIS A 163 7.56 -6.59 8.12
CA HIS A 163 8.15 -6.15 9.38
C HIS A 163 9.69 -6.12 9.35
N ARG A 164 10.34 -7.01 8.58
CA ARG A 164 11.80 -7.23 8.65
C ARG A 164 12.62 -6.42 7.66
N LEU A 165 11.99 -5.95 6.59
CA LEU A 165 12.67 -5.21 5.51
C LEU A 165 12.56 -3.69 5.66
N ARG A 166 11.80 -3.20 6.65
CA ARG A 166 11.44 -1.79 6.77
C ARG A 166 12.28 -1.08 7.82
N GLN A 167 12.80 0.08 7.44
CA GLN A 167 13.55 0.97 8.32
C GLN A 167 12.60 1.64 9.33
N PRO A 168 12.97 1.79 10.61
CA PRO A 168 12.12 2.34 11.67
C PRO A 168 11.81 3.86 11.55
N SER A 169 12.17 4.50 10.43
CA SER A 169 12.13 5.96 10.25
C SER A 169 10.72 6.60 10.30
N GLY A 170 9.66 5.79 10.31
CA GLY A 170 8.26 6.24 10.39
C GLY A 170 7.63 6.21 11.79
N ALA A 171 8.25 5.55 12.78
CA ALA A 171 7.58 5.22 14.05
C ALA A 171 7.13 6.45 14.85
N LYS A 172 7.99 7.47 14.97
CA LYS A 172 7.65 8.75 15.62
C LYS A 172 6.43 9.41 14.98
N TYR A 173 6.37 9.41 13.66
CA TYR A 173 5.28 10.03 12.90
C TYR A 173 3.99 9.24 13.01
N ALA A 174 4.06 7.90 13.02
CA ALA A 174 2.91 7.06 13.33
C ALA A 174 2.33 7.36 14.72
N HIS A 175 3.19 7.62 15.72
CA HIS A 175 2.77 8.00 17.07
C HIS A 175 2.08 9.37 17.12
N GLU A 176 2.68 10.39 16.48
CA GLU A 176 2.07 11.73 16.40
C GLU A 176 0.73 11.70 15.65
N LEU A 177 0.63 10.94 14.55
CA LEU A 177 -0.61 10.78 13.79
C LEU A 177 -1.69 10.03 14.59
N TYR A 178 -1.31 8.98 15.32
CA TYR A 178 -2.20 8.27 16.23
C TYR A 178 -2.79 9.22 17.29
N ALA A 179 -1.95 10.00 17.97
CA ALA A 179 -2.40 10.92 19.02
C ALA A 179 -3.40 11.95 18.48
N ARG A 180 -3.19 12.48 17.27
CA ARG A 180 -4.12 13.43 16.63
C ARG A 180 -5.45 12.78 16.23
N LEU A 181 -5.39 11.58 15.68
CA LEU A 181 -6.61 10.85 15.33
C LEU A 181 -7.41 10.49 16.59
N ASP A 182 -6.75 10.17 17.70
CA ASP A 182 -7.38 9.83 18.97
C ASP A 182 -8.08 11.05 19.58
N GLU A 183 -7.41 12.21 19.60
CA GLU A 183 -8.01 13.50 20.00
C GLU A 183 -9.31 13.79 19.21
N LEU A 184 -9.28 13.62 17.89
CA LEU A 184 -10.47 13.83 17.05
C LEU A 184 -11.57 12.80 17.29
N PHE A 185 -11.20 11.54 17.51
CA PHE A 185 -12.14 10.49 17.81
C PHE A 185 -12.91 10.79 19.10
N GLN A 186 -12.21 11.20 20.17
CA GLN A 186 -12.87 11.59 21.43
C GLN A 186 -13.83 12.76 21.23
N GLN A 187 -13.42 13.81 20.50
CA GLN A 187 -14.30 14.96 20.19
C GLN A 187 -15.53 14.55 19.37
N HIS A 188 -15.37 13.62 18.43
CA HIS A 188 -16.47 13.10 17.63
C HIS A 188 -17.47 12.33 18.51
N THR A 189 -16.97 11.43 19.38
CA THR A 189 -17.81 10.65 20.29
C THR A 189 -18.58 11.52 21.28
N GLU A 190 -17.95 12.57 21.82
CA GLU A 190 -18.59 13.51 22.75
C GLU A 190 -19.71 14.33 22.08
N SER A 191 -19.55 14.69 20.80
CA SER A 191 -20.50 15.51 20.06
C SER A 191 -21.73 14.73 19.56
N VAL A 192 -21.64 13.41 19.42
CA VAL A 192 -22.68 12.59 18.78
C VAL A 192 -23.54 11.91 19.84
N LEU A 193 -24.49 12.65 20.39
CA LEU A 193 -25.57 12.11 21.21
C LEU A 193 -26.93 12.46 20.58
N PRO A 194 -27.82 11.47 20.33
CA PRO A 194 -27.68 10.02 20.55
C PRO A 194 -26.98 9.26 19.41
N ALA A 195 -26.44 8.08 19.72
CA ALA A 195 -25.76 7.20 18.77
C ALA A 195 -26.72 6.68 17.69
N SER A 196 -26.57 7.18 16.46
CA SER A 196 -27.21 6.62 15.26
C SER A 196 -26.38 5.44 14.70
N PRO A 197 -26.98 4.52 13.92
CA PRO A 197 -26.23 3.45 13.25
C PRO A 197 -25.05 3.96 12.40
N MET A 198 -25.22 5.10 11.73
CA MET A 198 -24.17 5.77 10.96
C MET A 198 -23.01 6.24 11.85
N SER A 199 -23.31 6.84 13.00
CA SER A 199 -22.27 7.28 13.94
C SER A 199 -21.48 6.12 14.56
N ALA A 200 -22.14 4.97 14.79
CA ALA A 200 -21.47 3.76 15.26
C ALA A 200 -20.52 3.20 14.18
N LEU A 201 -20.96 3.15 12.93
CA LEU A 201 -20.16 2.73 11.78
C LEU A 201 -18.92 3.61 11.57
N LEU A 202 -19.08 4.94 11.66
CA LEU A 202 -17.96 5.89 11.58
C LEU A 202 -17.00 5.72 12.76
N SER A 203 -17.53 5.53 13.97
CA SER A 203 -16.73 5.30 15.17
C SER A 203 -15.90 4.02 15.08
N GLU A 204 -16.48 2.92 14.59
CA GLU A 204 -15.76 1.67 14.32
C GLU A 204 -14.65 1.87 13.26
N SER A 205 -14.94 2.63 12.21
CA SER A 205 -13.97 2.96 11.15
C SER A 205 -12.77 3.75 11.69
N PHE A 206 -13.01 4.72 12.58
CA PHE A 206 -11.96 5.43 13.34
C PHE A 206 -11.13 4.47 14.20
N GLN A 207 -11.79 3.60 14.97
CA GLN A 207 -11.12 2.64 15.86
C GLN A 207 -10.21 1.68 15.10
N HIS A 208 -10.62 1.20 13.92
CA HIS A 208 -9.76 0.38 13.09
C HIS A 208 -8.52 1.14 12.61
N LEU A 209 -8.65 2.42 12.24
CA LEU A 209 -7.50 3.24 11.82
C LEU A 209 -6.56 3.52 12.99
N LEU A 210 -7.10 3.85 14.16
CA LEU A 210 -6.35 3.99 15.40
C LEU A 210 -5.59 2.70 15.74
N SER A 211 -6.23 1.54 15.57
CA SER A 211 -5.63 0.24 15.84
C SER A 211 -4.41 -0.04 14.96
N VAL A 212 -4.50 0.21 13.65
CA VAL A 212 -3.35 0.00 12.75
C VAL A 212 -2.21 0.98 13.02
N LEU A 213 -2.52 2.25 13.32
CA LEU A 213 -1.51 3.26 13.66
C LEU A 213 -0.84 2.97 14.99
N LYS A 214 -1.59 2.57 16.01
CA LYS A 214 -1.06 2.18 17.33
C LYS A 214 -0.13 0.97 17.21
N ARG A 215 -0.51 -0.06 16.44
CA ARG A 215 0.36 -1.20 16.17
C ARG A 215 1.64 -0.77 15.49
N GLY A 216 1.54 0.09 14.48
CA GLY A 216 2.73 0.52 13.76
C GLY A 216 3.66 1.42 14.56
N ALA A 217 3.12 2.27 15.44
CA ALA A 217 3.91 3.04 16.39
C ALA A 217 4.59 2.13 17.43
N ALA A 218 3.91 1.11 17.94
CA ALA A 218 4.44 0.22 18.98
C ALA A 218 5.49 -0.77 18.47
N GLN A 219 5.37 -1.20 17.21
CA GLN A 219 6.25 -2.20 16.59
C GLN A 219 7.30 -1.57 15.67
N GLU A 220 7.34 -0.24 15.58
CA GLU A 220 8.16 0.51 14.62
C GLU A 220 7.99 0.03 13.16
N ASP A 221 6.78 -0.45 12.83
CA ASP A 221 6.46 -1.08 11.56
C ASP A 221 5.19 -0.49 10.96
N THR A 222 5.30 0.19 9.82
CA THR A 222 4.17 0.84 9.16
C THR A 222 3.34 -0.11 8.30
N SER A 223 3.74 -1.38 8.13
CA SER A 223 3.02 -2.40 7.36
C SER A 223 1.54 -2.60 7.73
N PRO A 224 1.14 -2.58 9.01
CA PRO A 224 -0.26 -2.76 9.40
C PRO A 224 -1.21 -1.72 8.82
N ILE A 225 -0.73 -0.54 8.40
CA ILE A 225 -1.54 0.53 7.81
C ILE A 225 -2.30 0.00 6.58
N MET A 226 -1.66 -0.81 5.74
CA MET A 226 -2.26 -1.41 4.54
C MET A 226 -3.48 -2.29 4.82
N ALA A 227 -3.63 -2.80 6.05
CA ALA A 227 -4.76 -3.66 6.41
C ALA A 227 -6.06 -2.87 6.64
N TRP A 228 -6.01 -1.55 6.85
CA TRP A 228 -7.19 -0.77 7.23
C TRP A 228 -8.39 -0.91 6.27
N PRO A 229 -8.23 -0.86 4.93
CA PRO A 229 -9.35 -1.06 4.01
C PRO A 229 -10.01 -2.43 4.13
N VAL A 230 -9.28 -3.45 4.60
CA VAL A 230 -9.79 -4.81 4.86
C VAL A 230 -10.57 -4.86 6.18
N LEU A 231 -10.15 -4.09 7.19
CA LEU A 231 -10.71 -4.12 8.54
C LEU A 231 -12.03 -3.35 8.66
N VAL A 232 -12.18 -2.24 7.94
CA VAL A 232 -13.38 -1.39 8.03
C VAL A 232 -14.63 -2.14 7.54
N ASP A 233 -15.82 -1.82 8.04
CA ASP A 233 -17.06 -2.39 7.49
C ASP A 233 -17.28 -1.94 6.03
N ALA A 234 -17.92 -2.78 5.20
CA ALA A 234 -18.14 -2.47 3.79
C ALA A 234 -19.01 -1.23 3.58
N LYS A 235 -19.95 -0.96 4.50
CA LYS A 235 -20.86 0.19 4.46
C LYS A 235 -20.13 1.53 4.60
N TYR A 236 -18.91 1.54 5.14
CA TYR A 236 -18.09 2.75 5.12
C TYR A 236 -17.80 3.22 3.68
N LEU A 237 -17.66 2.29 2.72
CA LEU A 237 -17.49 2.64 1.30
C LEU A 237 -18.76 3.25 0.69
N ASP A 238 -19.92 2.94 1.25
CA ASP A 238 -21.18 3.54 0.84
C ASP A 238 -21.26 4.98 1.36
N LEU A 239 -20.87 5.22 2.63
CA LEU A 239 -20.76 6.58 3.18
C LEU A 239 -19.83 7.49 2.36
N LEU A 240 -18.71 6.93 1.87
CA LEU A 240 -17.80 7.64 0.96
C LEU A 240 -18.49 8.03 -0.35
N GLN A 241 -19.26 7.13 -0.96
CA GLN A 241 -20.01 7.38 -2.19
C GLN A 241 -21.19 8.33 -1.98
N GLU A 242 -21.76 8.35 -0.77
CA GLU A 242 -22.81 9.27 -0.33
C GLU A 242 -22.26 10.63 0.11
N TRP A 243 -20.94 10.84 0.00
CA TRP A 243 -20.28 12.10 0.34
C TRP A 243 -20.44 12.51 1.81
N GLU A 244 -20.59 11.54 2.73
CA GLU A 244 -20.73 11.82 4.15
C GLU A 244 -19.44 12.46 4.68
N PRO A 245 -19.45 13.70 5.21
CA PRO A 245 -18.23 14.45 5.50
C PRO A 245 -17.25 13.76 6.46
N THR A 246 -17.74 13.09 7.50
CA THR A 246 -16.89 12.44 8.52
C THR A 246 -16.08 11.28 7.92
N SER A 247 -16.67 10.55 6.98
CA SER A 247 -15.99 9.47 6.26
C SER A 247 -14.75 9.99 5.53
N PHE A 248 -14.80 11.21 4.98
CA PHE A 248 -13.65 11.85 4.33
C PHE A 248 -12.58 12.32 5.32
N VAL A 249 -12.93 12.67 6.56
CA VAL A 249 -11.93 12.93 7.61
C VAL A 249 -11.12 11.65 7.85
N ILE A 250 -11.79 10.51 8.04
CA ILE A 250 -11.13 9.22 8.26
C ILE A 250 -10.25 8.86 7.04
N LEU A 251 -10.77 9.05 5.82
CA LEU A 251 -10.03 8.81 4.59
C LEU A 251 -8.77 9.67 4.48
N GLY A 252 -8.84 10.93 4.89
CA GLY A 252 -7.69 11.83 4.85
C GLY A 252 -6.61 11.44 5.85
N TYR A 253 -7.00 11.00 7.05
CA TYR A 253 -6.06 10.42 8.02
C TYR A 253 -5.46 9.09 7.55
N TYR A 254 -6.22 8.28 6.81
CA TYR A 254 -5.67 7.10 6.15
C TYR A 254 -4.66 7.49 5.05
N GLY A 255 -4.97 8.51 4.24
CA GLY A 255 -4.02 9.09 3.29
C GLY A 255 -2.73 9.57 3.94
N ALA A 256 -2.84 10.23 5.08
CA ALA A 256 -1.69 10.62 5.90
C ALA A 256 -0.87 9.44 6.41
N ALA A 257 -1.54 8.35 6.80
CA ALA A 257 -0.88 7.12 7.21
C ALA A 257 -0.15 6.47 6.04
N LEU A 258 -0.73 6.48 4.84
CA LEU A 258 -0.09 5.95 3.63
C LEU A 258 1.18 6.71 3.22
N GLU A 259 1.32 8.00 3.55
CA GLU A 259 2.57 8.74 3.31
C GLU A 259 3.77 8.16 4.07
N LEU A 260 3.53 7.38 5.14
CA LEU A 260 4.58 6.65 5.85
C LEU A 260 5.08 5.42 5.09
N LEU A 261 4.38 5.04 4.01
CA LEU A 261 4.68 3.91 3.12
C LEU A 261 5.08 4.37 1.71
N ARG A 262 5.32 5.67 1.50
CA ARG A 262 5.59 6.26 0.17
C ARG A 262 6.84 5.73 -0.53
N ASP A 263 7.75 5.08 0.20
CA ASP A 263 8.96 4.49 -0.38
C ASP A 263 8.63 3.27 -1.28
N GLU A 264 7.41 2.77 -1.19
CA GLU A 264 6.85 1.75 -2.06
C GLU A 264 6.35 2.39 -3.37
N TRP A 265 6.99 2.08 -4.50
CA TRP A 265 6.66 2.66 -5.82
C TRP A 265 5.18 2.53 -6.21
N TRP A 266 4.51 1.46 -5.75
CA TRP A 266 3.12 1.15 -6.07
C TRP A 266 2.11 1.95 -5.21
N LEU A 267 2.58 2.63 -4.15
CA LEU A 267 1.79 3.56 -3.33
C LEU A 267 2.08 5.02 -3.64
N ASP A 268 2.98 5.31 -4.59
CA ASP A 268 3.38 6.68 -4.88
C ASP A 268 2.16 7.54 -5.26
N GLY A 269 2.11 8.76 -4.72
CA GLY A 269 1.00 9.70 -4.87
C GLY A 269 -0.31 9.36 -4.18
N TRP A 270 -0.53 8.12 -3.69
CA TRP A 270 -1.82 7.74 -3.08
C TRP A 270 -2.15 8.52 -1.82
N GLY A 271 -1.21 8.63 -0.88
CA GLY A 271 -1.43 9.34 0.38
C GLY A 271 -1.87 10.79 0.15
N GLU A 272 -1.10 11.53 -0.65
CA GLU A 272 -1.40 12.90 -1.06
C GLU A 272 -2.74 13.03 -1.78
N SER A 273 -3.06 12.08 -2.66
CA SER A 273 -4.31 12.13 -3.44
C SER A 273 -5.53 11.91 -2.55
N LEU A 274 -5.47 10.98 -1.61
CA LEU A 274 -6.55 10.76 -0.63
C LEU A 274 -6.76 12.00 0.25
N MET A 275 -5.68 12.60 0.75
CA MET A 275 -5.79 13.83 1.55
C MET A 275 -6.38 14.98 0.75
N ARG A 276 -5.93 15.17 -0.48
CA ARG A 276 -6.44 16.21 -1.39
C ARG A 276 -7.93 16.01 -1.68
N LEU A 277 -8.33 14.77 -1.95
CA LEU A 277 -9.73 14.41 -2.16
C LEU A 277 -10.57 14.73 -0.92
N SER A 278 -10.10 14.34 0.26
CA SER A 278 -10.75 14.64 1.53
C SER A 278 -10.90 16.14 1.81
N LEU A 279 -9.84 16.94 1.60
CA LEU A 279 -9.90 18.39 1.79
C LEU A 279 -10.89 19.05 0.83
N LYS A 280 -10.87 18.65 -0.45
CA LYS A 280 -11.79 19.16 -1.47
C LYS A 280 -13.24 18.90 -1.08
N THR A 281 -13.55 17.73 -0.53
CA THR A 281 -14.91 17.37 -0.09
C THR A 281 -15.34 18.07 1.19
N LEU A 282 -14.45 18.19 2.18
CA LEU A 282 -14.77 18.82 3.47
C LEU A 282 -15.05 20.32 3.36
N GLY A 283 -14.43 20.97 2.37
CA GLY A 283 -14.50 22.42 2.20
C GLY A 283 -13.84 23.20 3.34
N VAL A 284 -13.81 24.53 3.21
CA VAL A 284 -13.08 25.43 4.13
C VAL A 284 -13.61 25.34 5.57
N ALA A 285 -14.92 25.12 5.76
CA ALA A 285 -15.54 25.11 7.07
C ALA A 285 -15.11 23.91 7.95
N ASN A 286 -14.73 22.78 7.35
CA ASN A 286 -14.32 21.58 8.07
C ASN A 286 -12.83 21.23 7.88
N GLU A 287 -12.09 22.06 7.13
CA GLU A 287 -10.66 21.86 6.87
C GLU A 287 -9.84 21.76 8.16
N TRP A 288 -10.24 22.50 9.21
CA TRP A 288 -9.58 22.50 10.52
C TRP A 288 -9.41 21.11 11.14
N LYS A 289 -10.30 20.16 10.82
CA LYS A 289 -10.21 18.76 11.26
C LYS A 289 -8.98 18.04 10.68
N MET A 290 -8.42 18.55 9.58
CA MET A 290 -7.26 17.97 8.90
C MET A 290 -6.03 18.88 8.89
N VAL A 291 -6.13 20.17 9.25
CA VAL A 291 -4.98 21.11 9.24
C VAL A 291 -3.77 20.57 9.99
N ARG A 292 -3.97 20.08 11.23
CA ARG A 292 -2.88 19.51 12.05
C ARG A 292 -2.26 18.28 11.41
N CYS A 293 -3.05 17.44 10.76
CA CYS A 293 -2.59 16.27 10.03
C CYS A 293 -1.68 16.68 8.85
N LEU A 294 -2.08 17.69 8.08
CA LEU A 294 -1.28 18.22 6.98
C LEU A 294 0.04 18.84 7.44
N GLU A 295 0.03 19.58 8.54
CA GLU A 295 1.24 20.15 9.14
C GLU A 295 2.24 19.07 9.54
N LEU A 296 1.77 17.98 10.16
CA LEU A 296 2.59 16.83 10.53
C LEU A 296 3.27 16.20 9.31
N ILE A 297 2.53 16.04 8.22
CA ILE A 297 3.08 15.44 6.98
C ILE A 297 4.06 16.39 6.30
N ARG A 298 3.79 17.69 6.26
CA ARG A 298 4.74 18.67 5.73
C ARG A 298 6.05 18.65 6.51
N LYS A 299 5.97 18.59 7.84
CA LYS A 299 7.15 18.45 8.72
C LYS A 299 7.88 17.13 8.47
N HIS A 300 7.15 16.03 8.31
CA HIS A 300 7.71 14.72 7.96
C HIS A 300 8.48 14.77 6.64
N LYS A 301 7.85 15.29 5.59
CA LYS A 301 8.45 15.45 4.25
C LYS A 301 9.72 16.29 4.34
N ALA A 302 9.67 17.46 5.01
CA ALA A 302 10.83 18.32 5.20
C ALA A 302 11.99 17.62 5.92
N SER A 303 11.70 16.86 7.00
CA SER A 303 12.74 16.15 7.75
C SER A 303 13.45 15.06 6.93
N ARG A 304 12.75 14.43 5.98
CA ARG A 304 13.33 13.41 5.10
C ARG A 304 14.13 14.02 3.95
N SER A 305 13.69 15.15 3.39
CA SER A 305 14.42 15.86 2.33
C SER A 305 15.74 16.49 2.80
N SER A 306 15.93 16.71 4.09
CA SER A 306 17.21 17.18 4.65
C SER A 306 18.25 16.09 4.88
N ILE A 307 17.89 14.81 4.68
CA ILE A 307 18.75 13.63 4.91
C ILE A 307 19.24 13.02 3.59
N THR A 308 18.54 13.29 2.48
CA THR A 308 18.92 12.93 1.10
C THR A 308 19.73 14.03 0.42
#